data_AF-A0A3L9L6X6-F1
#
_entry.id   AF-A0A3L9L6X6-F1
#
_cell.length_a   1.000
_cell.length_b   1.000
_cell.length_c   1.000
_cell.angle_alpha   90.00
_cell.angle_beta   90.00
_cell.angle_gamma   90.00
#
_symmetry.space_group_name_H-M   'P 1'
#
loop_
_entity.id
_entity.type
_entity.pdbx_description
1 polymer ?
#
loop_
_entity_poly.entity_id
_entity_poly.type
_entity_poly.pdbx_seq_one_letter_code
_entity_poly.pdbx_strand_id
1 'polypeptide(L)'
;MKQADGAQEDVVTRSIRMLADHGYLETTVEQLAQAAGISRATFFRKYGSKEDIVFADHAATLERLELLLERPGLGAQAGLAEGAQLVFRHHLDHPGRAVARHDLLQGVESLRDREIAMSSRYERVFHAFLRRVLPASADQGVTAVALASSTVAVHNAFLRTWLRDPGADHGERLVRSLHRRVAWLCSAFGVVAHEPARPFAADISFVPAGVRFGQEDDAAASSSGAAPIVVVVPEGGDPAEAAEQAARSVYEALRG
;
A
#
# COMPACT_ATOMS: atom_id res chain seq x y z
N MET A 1 -30.88 -33.39 6.04
CA MET A 1 -29.94 -33.34 4.90
C MET A 1 -30.33 -32.17 4.02
N LYS A 2 -29.68 -31.01 4.19
CA LYS A 2 -29.82 -29.85 3.30
C LYS A 2 -28.45 -29.64 2.67
N GLN A 3 -28.35 -29.94 1.39
CA GLN A 3 -27.20 -29.58 0.55
C GLN A 3 -27.13 -28.05 0.52
N ALA A 4 -26.04 -27.50 1.02
CA ALA A 4 -25.66 -26.12 0.75
C ALA A 4 -25.06 -26.09 -0.64
N ASP A 5 -25.56 -25.16 -1.44
CA ASP A 5 -25.28 -24.94 -2.85
C ASP A 5 -23.76 -24.77 -3.07
N GLY A 6 -23.19 -25.61 -3.92
CA GLY A 6 -21.75 -25.79 -4.07
C GLY A 6 -21.12 -24.64 -4.84
N ALA A 7 -20.57 -23.66 -4.11
CA ALA A 7 -19.44 -22.91 -4.63
C ALA A 7 -18.31 -23.91 -4.88
N GLN A 8 -18.08 -24.28 -6.14
CA GLN A 8 -17.01 -25.20 -6.49
C GLN A 8 -15.70 -24.63 -5.96
N GLU A 9 -15.07 -25.34 -5.02
CA GLU A 9 -13.79 -24.95 -4.45
C GLU A 9 -12.80 -24.67 -5.57
N ASP A 10 -12.17 -23.50 -5.53
CA ASP A 10 -11.23 -23.12 -6.56
C ASP A 10 -10.00 -24.06 -6.55
N VAL A 11 -9.36 -24.16 -7.72
CA VAL A 11 -8.25 -25.09 -7.95
C VAL A 11 -7.09 -24.88 -6.97
N VAL A 12 -6.83 -23.64 -6.54
CA VAL A 12 -5.72 -23.33 -5.62
C VAL A 12 -6.03 -23.88 -4.23
N THR A 13 -7.20 -23.58 -3.67
CA THR A 13 -7.60 -24.10 -2.35
C THR A 13 -7.60 -25.62 -2.33
N ARG A 14 -8.18 -26.24 -3.37
CA ARG A 14 -8.22 -27.70 -3.47
C ARG A 14 -6.82 -28.32 -3.56
N SER A 15 -5.92 -27.70 -4.34
CA SER A 15 -4.55 -28.19 -4.49
C SER A 15 -3.78 -28.11 -3.18
N ILE A 16 -3.91 -27.00 -2.43
CA ILE A 16 -3.24 -26.84 -1.13
C ILE A 16 -3.73 -27.90 -0.13
N ARG A 17 -5.04 -28.17 -0.08
CA ARG A 17 -5.59 -29.23 0.77
C ARG A 17 -5.09 -30.61 0.38
N MET A 18 -5.10 -30.96 -0.92
CA MET A 18 -4.56 -32.23 -1.38
C MET A 18 -3.08 -32.41 -0.99
N LEU A 19 -2.28 -31.36 -1.12
CA LEU A 19 -0.87 -31.39 -0.71
C LEU A 19 -0.69 -31.57 0.80
N ALA A 20 -1.59 -31.01 1.62
CA ALA A 20 -1.58 -31.19 3.06
C ALA A 20 -2.06 -32.58 3.49
N ASP A 21 -3.17 -33.06 2.91
CA ASP A 21 -3.86 -34.28 3.33
C ASP A 21 -3.15 -35.56 2.84
N HIS A 22 -2.61 -35.55 1.62
CA HIS A 22 -1.99 -36.72 1.00
C HIS A 22 -0.46 -36.73 1.10
N GLY A 23 0.12 -35.67 1.68
CA GLY A 23 1.56 -35.46 1.73
C GLY A 23 2.09 -34.72 0.50
N TYR A 24 2.98 -33.77 0.76
CA TYR A 24 3.53 -32.89 -0.28
C TYR A 24 4.34 -33.68 -1.31
N LEU A 25 5.16 -34.64 -0.88
CA LEU A 25 6.08 -35.37 -1.77
C LEU A 25 5.35 -36.41 -2.61
N GLU A 26 4.35 -37.04 -2.02
CA GLU A 26 3.53 -38.11 -2.57
C GLU A 26 2.54 -37.61 -3.63
N THR A 27 2.14 -36.33 -3.53
CA THR A 27 1.22 -35.71 -4.47
C THR A 27 1.94 -35.20 -5.72
N THR A 28 1.48 -35.65 -6.89
CA THR A 28 2.04 -35.29 -8.20
C THR A 28 1.23 -34.19 -8.90
N VAL A 29 1.86 -33.49 -9.85
CA VAL A 29 1.18 -32.48 -10.69
C VAL A 29 0.05 -33.12 -11.51
N GLU A 30 0.21 -34.37 -11.93
CA GLU A 30 -0.82 -35.15 -12.61
C GLU A 30 -2.06 -35.33 -11.75
N GLN A 31 -1.89 -35.70 -10.48
CA GLN A 31 -3.01 -35.87 -9.55
C GLN A 31 -3.71 -34.53 -9.28
N LEU A 32 -2.95 -33.44 -9.14
CA LEU A 32 -3.51 -32.09 -9.00
C LEU A 32 -4.29 -31.67 -10.26
N ALA A 33 -3.74 -31.89 -11.44
CA ALA A 33 -4.37 -31.57 -12.71
C ALA A 33 -5.66 -32.39 -12.93
N GLN A 34 -5.61 -33.70 -12.63
CA GLN A 34 -6.76 -34.59 -12.69
C GLN A 34 -7.85 -34.15 -11.72
N ALA A 35 -7.50 -33.80 -10.49
CA ALA A 35 -8.44 -33.28 -9.51
C ALA A 35 -9.09 -31.97 -9.98
N ALA A 36 -8.31 -31.09 -10.61
CA ALA A 36 -8.80 -29.84 -11.19
C ALA A 36 -9.56 -30.00 -12.52
N GLY A 37 -9.68 -31.22 -13.06
CA GLY A 37 -10.35 -31.48 -14.33
C GLY A 37 -9.65 -30.87 -15.55
N ILE A 38 -8.34 -30.65 -15.47
CA ILE A 38 -7.54 -30.07 -16.57
C ILE A 38 -6.40 -30.99 -16.98
N SER A 39 -5.91 -30.83 -18.21
CA SER A 39 -4.73 -31.57 -18.66
C SER A 39 -3.47 -31.09 -17.92
N ARG A 40 -2.49 -31.99 -17.76
CA ARG A 40 -1.17 -31.66 -17.18
C ARG A 40 -0.50 -30.46 -17.86
N ALA A 41 -0.58 -30.38 -19.20
CA ALA A 41 -0.06 -29.25 -19.97
C ALA A 41 -0.79 -27.93 -19.66
N THR A 42 -2.10 -27.98 -19.41
CA THR A 42 -2.87 -26.79 -18.99
C THR A 42 -2.54 -26.38 -17.57
N PHE A 43 -2.32 -27.34 -16.67
CA PHE A 43 -1.87 -27.05 -15.30
C PHE A 43 -0.53 -26.31 -15.31
N PHE A 44 0.49 -26.84 -15.98
CA PHE A 44 1.81 -26.18 -16.05
C PHE A 44 1.73 -24.78 -16.66
N ARG A 45 0.94 -24.60 -17.73
CA ARG A 45 0.78 -23.28 -18.36
C ARG A 45 0.13 -22.26 -17.43
N LYS A 46 -0.87 -22.68 -16.64
CA LYS A 46 -1.62 -21.77 -15.75
C LYS A 46 -0.92 -21.49 -14.44
N TYR A 47 -0.30 -22.51 -13.87
CA TYR A 47 0.15 -22.48 -12.48
C TYR A 47 1.63 -22.78 -12.32
N GLY A 48 2.34 -23.29 -13.32
CA GLY A 48 3.74 -23.67 -13.19
C GLY A 48 3.90 -24.98 -12.42
N SER A 49 4.77 -24.98 -11.40
CA SER A 49 5.09 -26.17 -10.60
C SER A 49 4.08 -26.46 -9.48
N LYS A 50 4.37 -27.52 -8.70
CA LYS A 50 3.65 -27.85 -7.47
C LYS A 50 3.85 -26.79 -6.38
N GLU A 51 5.02 -26.19 -6.32
CA GLU A 51 5.32 -25.05 -5.45
C GLU A 51 4.53 -23.81 -5.89
N ASP A 52 4.45 -23.57 -7.20
CA ASP A 52 3.82 -22.36 -7.74
C ASP A 52 2.31 -22.31 -7.49
N ILE A 53 1.61 -23.44 -7.61
CA ILE A 53 0.16 -23.49 -7.34
C ILE A 53 -0.18 -23.08 -5.90
N VAL A 54 0.69 -23.36 -4.92
CA VAL A 54 0.48 -23.01 -3.50
C VAL A 54 0.36 -21.49 -3.31
N PHE A 55 0.98 -20.70 -4.20
CA PHE A 55 1.00 -19.24 -4.13
C PHE A 55 0.34 -18.56 -5.34
N ALA A 56 -0.38 -19.29 -6.19
CA ALA A 56 -0.89 -18.75 -7.46
C ALA A 56 -1.85 -17.55 -7.28
N ASP A 57 -2.58 -17.49 -6.17
CA ASP A 57 -3.46 -16.38 -5.82
C ASP A 57 -2.74 -15.10 -5.38
N HIS A 58 -1.44 -15.17 -5.09
CA HIS A 58 -0.65 -13.98 -4.76
C HIS A 58 -0.36 -13.09 -5.96
N ALA A 59 -0.31 -13.64 -7.19
CA ALA A 59 -0.11 -12.84 -8.40
C ALA A 59 -1.22 -11.79 -8.58
N ALA A 60 -2.48 -12.21 -8.54
CA ALA A 60 -3.64 -11.30 -8.59
C ALA A 60 -3.71 -10.35 -7.38
N THR A 61 -3.13 -10.73 -6.24
CA THR A 61 -3.07 -9.86 -5.06
C THR A 61 -1.98 -8.80 -5.19
N LEU A 62 -0.84 -9.13 -5.79
CA LEU A 62 0.21 -8.17 -6.14
C LEU A 62 -0.29 -7.16 -7.17
N GLU A 63 -0.98 -7.61 -8.22
CA GLU A 63 -1.59 -6.70 -9.22
C GLU A 63 -2.56 -5.71 -8.56
N ARG A 64 -3.43 -6.19 -7.66
CA ARG A 64 -4.33 -5.31 -6.89
C ARG A 64 -3.59 -4.33 -6.00
N LEU A 65 -2.47 -4.75 -5.39
CA LEU A 65 -1.63 -3.87 -4.58
C LEU A 65 -0.95 -2.80 -5.44
N GLU A 66 -0.40 -3.17 -6.60
CA GLU A 66 0.21 -2.24 -7.55
C GLU A 66 -0.81 -1.18 -8.00
N LEU A 67 -1.99 -1.59 -8.45
CA LEU A 67 -3.08 -0.70 -8.84
C LEU A 67 -3.50 0.26 -7.70
N LEU A 68 -3.57 -0.25 -6.46
CA LEU A 68 -3.88 0.59 -5.30
C LEU A 68 -2.81 1.67 -5.11
N LEU A 69 -1.53 1.28 -5.20
CA LEU A 69 -0.41 2.19 -4.93
C LEU A 69 -0.15 3.17 -6.08
N GLU A 70 -0.66 2.90 -7.28
CA GLU A 70 -0.63 3.82 -8.43
C GLU A 70 -1.63 4.99 -8.30
N ARG A 71 -2.57 4.94 -7.35
CA ARG A 71 -3.55 6.02 -7.14
C ARG A 71 -2.88 7.41 -6.98
N PRO A 72 -3.28 8.41 -7.77
CA PRO A 72 -2.77 9.78 -7.64
C PRO A 72 -3.04 10.38 -6.26
N GLY A 73 -2.09 11.15 -5.73
CA GLY A 73 -2.22 11.83 -4.43
C GLY A 73 -2.14 10.91 -3.21
N LEU A 74 -1.89 9.61 -3.39
CA LEU A 74 -1.74 8.68 -2.28
C LEU A 74 -0.42 8.90 -1.53
N GLY A 75 -0.49 9.41 -0.30
CA GLY A 75 0.68 9.61 0.56
C GLY A 75 1.27 8.29 1.10
N ALA A 76 2.54 8.31 1.50
CA ALA A 76 3.29 7.14 1.96
C ALA A 76 2.57 6.35 3.08
N GLN A 77 2.12 7.04 4.13
CA GLN A 77 1.46 6.40 5.27
C GLN A 77 0.15 5.71 4.86
N ALA A 78 -0.69 6.40 4.07
CA ALA A 78 -1.96 5.85 3.61
C ALA A 78 -1.73 4.65 2.68
N GLY A 79 -0.80 4.76 1.72
CA GLY A 79 -0.50 3.66 0.81
C GLY A 79 0.05 2.42 1.49
N LEU A 80 0.98 2.57 2.46
CA LEU A 80 1.47 1.43 3.23
C LEU A 80 0.35 0.79 4.07
N ALA A 81 -0.49 1.59 4.73
CA ALA A 81 -1.55 1.08 5.58
C ALA A 81 -2.66 0.40 4.77
N GLU A 82 -3.17 1.05 3.73
CA GLU A 82 -4.19 0.49 2.82
C GLU A 82 -3.67 -0.75 2.09
N GLY A 83 -2.42 -0.72 1.61
CA GLY A 83 -1.79 -1.86 0.94
C GLY A 83 -1.60 -3.05 1.87
N ALA A 84 -1.09 -2.84 3.09
CA ALA A 84 -0.95 -3.91 4.07
C ALA A 84 -2.31 -4.51 4.48
N GLN A 85 -3.35 -3.68 4.61
CA GLN A 85 -4.70 -4.15 4.87
C GLN A 85 -5.27 -4.95 3.70
N LEU A 86 -5.06 -4.52 2.45
CA LEU A 86 -5.51 -5.26 1.26
C LEU A 86 -4.92 -6.67 1.23
N VAL A 87 -3.60 -6.79 1.46
CA VAL A 87 -2.93 -8.09 1.48
C VAL A 87 -3.41 -8.94 2.66
N PHE A 88 -3.60 -8.33 3.84
CA PHE A 88 -4.09 -9.06 5.01
C PHE A 88 -5.52 -9.59 4.80
N ARG A 89 -6.41 -8.77 4.23
CA ARG A 89 -7.80 -9.15 3.95
C ARG A 89 -7.91 -10.28 2.95
N HIS A 90 -6.99 -10.39 1.99
CA HIS A 90 -6.92 -11.55 1.09
C HIS A 90 -6.86 -12.88 1.85
N HIS A 91 -6.15 -12.92 2.99
CA HIS A 91 -6.13 -14.10 3.86
C HIS A 91 -7.44 -14.29 4.62
N LEU A 92 -8.06 -13.21 5.10
CA LEU A 92 -9.33 -13.26 5.81
C LEU A 92 -10.50 -13.71 4.93
N ASP A 93 -10.46 -13.38 3.64
CA ASP A 93 -11.48 -13.78 2.67
C ASP A 93 -11.45 -15.30 2.39
N HIS A 94 -10.29 -15.95 2.62
CA HIS A 94 -10.07 -17.37 2.35
C HIS A 94 -9.38 -18.07 3.54
N PRO A 95 -10.02 -18.15 4.72
CA PRO A 95 -9.33 -18.55 5.94
C PRO A 95 -8.88 -20.01 5.92
N GLY A 96 -9.70 -20.91 5.36
CA GLY A 96 -9.32 -22.30 5.19
C GLY A 96 -8.10 -22.48 4.28
N ARG A 97 -7.94 -21.63 3.24
CA ARG A 97 -6.76 -21.64 2.36
C ARG A 97 -5.53 -21.13 3.09
N ALA A 98 -5.66 -20.04 3.85
CA ALA A 98 -4.56 -19.44 4.59
C ALA A 98 -4.00 -20.39 5.67
N VAL A 99 -4.89 -21.06 6.41
CA VAL A 99 -4.51 -22.07 7.43
C VAL A 99 -3.84 -23.27 6.76
N ALA A 100 -4.46 -23.87 5.75
CA ALA A 100 -3.88 -25.03 5.07
C ALA A 100 -2.51 -24.72 4.44
N ARG A 101 -2.33 -23.53 3.86
CA ARG A 101 -1.03 -23.08 3.36
C ARG A 101 -0.01 -22.94 4.49
N HIS A 102 -0.41 -22.35 5.62
CA HIS A 102 0.48 -22.18 6.77
C HIS A 102 0.99 -23.53 7.31
N ASP A 103 0.08 -24.49 7.48
CA ASP A 103 0.42 -25.82 7.99
C ASP A 103 1.37 -26.54 7.03
N LEU A 104 1.10 -26.46 5.73
CA LEU A 104 1.95 -27.04 4.68
C LEU A 104 3.37 -26.44 4.70
N LEU A 105 3.50 -25.12 4.90
CA LEU A 105 4.78 -24.43 4.95
C LEU A 105 5.64 -24.85 6.16
N GLN A 106 5.02 -25.19 7.30
CA GLN A 106 5.77 -25.68 8.46
C GLN A 106 6.50 -27.00 8.16
N GLY A 107 5.91 -27.86 7.32
CA GLY A 107 6.46 -29.17 6.99
C GLY A 107 7.46 -29.22 5.84
N VAL A 108 7.48 -28.22 4.94
CA VAL A 108 8.16 -28.33 3.64
C VAL A 108 9.14 -27.17 3.40
N GLU A 109 10.44 -27.47 3.39
CA GLU A 109 11.52 -26.47 3.22
C GLU A 109 11.43 -25.68 1.92
N SER A 110 11.25 -26.36 0.78
CA SER A 110 11.18 -25.69 -0.54
C SER A 110 10.02 -24.70 -0.63
N LEU A 111 8.93 -24.93 0.10
CA LEU A 111 7.81 -23.99 0.16
C LEU A 111 8.13 -22.79 1.05
N ARG A 112 8.92 -22.94 2.12
CA ARG A 112 9.40 -21.81 2.94
C ARG A 112 10.33 -20.91 2.13
N ASP A 113 11.23 -21.47 1.34
CA ASP A 113 12.06 -20.69 0.41
C ASP A 113 11.21 -19.93 -0.61
N ARG A 114 10.14 -20.57 -1.09
CA ARG A 114 9.17 -19.93 -1.98
C ARG A 114 8.41 -18.81 -1.30
N GLU A 115 8.05 -18.96 -0.03
CA GLU A 115 7.40 -17.92 0.78
C GLU A 115 8.32 -16.70 0.99
N ILE A 116 9.62 -16.91 1.23
CA ILE A 116 10.61 -15.83 1.31
C ILE A 116 10.65 -15.08 -0.01
N ALA A 117 10.78 -15.81 -1.13
CA ALA A 117 10.79 -15.21 -2.46
C ALA A 117 9.50 -14.44 -2.76
N MET A 118 8.34 -14.92 -2.30
CA MET A 118 7.05 -14.24 -2.44
C MET A 118 6.98 -12.96 -1.58
N SER A 119 7.44 -13.01 -0.33
CA SER A 119 7.51 -11.84 0.56
C SER A 119 8.36 -10.73 -0.06
N SER A 120 9.51 -11.07 -0.67
CA SER A 120 10.33 -10.11 -1.39
C SER A 120 9.63 -9.45 -2.59
N ARG A 121 8.62 -10.08 -3.21
CA ARG A 121 7.82 -9.45 -4.28
C ARG A 121 6.97 -8.32 -3.72
N TYR A 122 6.30 -8.54 -2.59
CA TYR A 122 5.52 -7.51 -1.90
C TYR A 122 6.40 -6.34 -1.45
N GLU A 123 7.58 -6.64 -0.89
CA GLU A 123 8.55 -5.61 -0.50
C GLU A 123 8.95 -4.73 -1.70
N ARG A 124 9.20 -5.32 -2.87
CA ARG A 124 9.53 -4.56 -4.09
C ARG A 124 8.43 -3.60 -4.50
N VAL A 125 7.16 -4.01 -4.42
CA VAL A 125 6.01 -3.17 -4.76
C VAL A 125 5.90 -1.99 -3.79
N PHE A 126 6.00 -2.22 -2.48
CA PHE A 126 6.01 -1.14 -1.49
C PHE A 126 7.22 -0.22 -1.64
N HIS A 127 8.40 -0.78 -1.90
CA HIS A 127 9.62 -0.01 -2.11
C HIS A 127 9.51 0.91 -3.34
N ALA A 128 9.02 0.40 -4.47
CA ALA A 128 8.80 1.19 -5.68
C ALA A 128 7.80 2.34 -5.44
N PHE A 129 6.73 2.07 -4.70
CA PHE A 129 5.79 3.09 -4.25
C PHE A 129 6.48 4.16 -3.40
N LEU A 130 7.21 3.77 -2.35
CA LEU A 130 7.88 4.69 -1.44
C LEU A 130 8.93 5.56 -2.12
N ARG A 131 9.69 5.01 -3.08
CA ARG A 131 10.63 5.78 -3.91
C ARG A 131 9.96 6.93 -4.67
N ARG A 132 8.69 6.79 -5.02
CA ARG A 132 7.91 7.80 -5.75
C ARG A 132 7.27 8.83 -4.83
N VAL A 133 6.83 8.44 -3.63
CA VAL A 133 6.01 9.31 -2.76
C VAL A 133 6.75 9.94 -1.58
N LEU A 134 7.93 9.41 -1.20
CA LEU A 134 8.72 10.00 -0.13
C LEU A 134 9.38 11.30 -0.61
N PRO A 135 9.42 12.36 0.22
CA PRO A 135 10.16 13.57 -0.11
C PRO A 135 11.64 13.29 -0.40
N ALA A 136 12.26 14.13 -1.23
CA ALA A 136 13.69 14.05 -1.48
C ALA A 136 14.48 14.37 -0.20
N SER A 137 15.39 13.47 0.17
CA SER A 137 16.31 13.63 1.29
C SER A 137 17.54 12.74 1.07
N ALA A 138 18.63 13.00 1.81
CA ALA A 138 19.83 12.17 1.74
C ALA A 138 19.52 10.69 2.08
N ASP A 139 18.59 10.45 3.00
CA ASP A 139 18.24 9.11 3.50
C ASP A 139 17.00 8.50 2.82
N GLN A 140 16.45 9.13 1.77
CA GLN A 140 15.20 8.70 1.12
C GLN A 140 15.27 7.23 0.68
N GLY A 141 16.38 6.81 0.07
CA GLY A 141 16.57 5.44 -0.40
C GLY A 141 16.56 4.41 0.74
N VAL A 142 17.34 4.66 1.80
CA VAL A 142 17.41 3.78 2.97
C VAL A 142 16.06 3.74 3.69
N THR A 143 15.39 4.87 3.82
CA THR A 143 14.05 4.98 4.43
C THR A 143 13.01 4.18 3.65
N ALA A 144 13.03 4.26 2.31
CA ALA A 144 12.11 3.49 1.46
C ALA A 144 12.30 1.97 1.64
N VAL A 145 13.56 1.50 1.66
CA VAL A 145 13.88 0.08 1.87
C VAL A 145 13.42 -0.36 3.26
N ALA A 146 13.80 0.38 4.30
CA ALA A 146 13.48 0.04 5.68
C ALA A 146 11.97 0.00 5.94
N LEU A 147 11.21 0.97 5.43
CA LEU A 147 9.75 1.01 5.58
C LEU A 147 9.06 -0.12 4.80
N ALA A 148 9.50 -0.43 3.58
CA ALA A 148 8.93 -1.53 2.80
C ALA A 148 9.12 -2.88 3.52
N SER A 149 10.36 -3.21 3.92
CA SER A 149 10.66 -4.46 4.61
C SER A 149 9.97 -4.52 5.99
N SER A 150 9.95 -3.41 6.73
CA SER A 150 9.27 -3.36 8.03
C SER A 150 7.75 -3.52 7.91
N THR A 151 7.14 -2.95 6.87
CA THR A 151 5.70 -3.11 6.61
C THR A 151 5.33 -4.57 6.36
N VAL A 152 6.11 -5.27 5.52
CA VAL A 152 5.92 -6.70 5.25
C VAL A 152 6.20 -7.55 6.50
N ALA A 153 7.24 -7.23 7.27
CA ALA A 153 7.54 -7.93 8.52
C ALA A 153 6.40 -7.78 9.56
N VAL A 154 5.87 -6.58 9.73
CA VAL A 154 4.71 -6.30 10.60
C VAL A 154 3.48 -7.05 10.10
N HIS A 155 3.17 -7.00 8.81
CA HIS A 155 2.08 -7.77 8.21
C HIS A 155 2.20 -9.26 8.55
N ASN A 156 3.37 -9.87 8.33
CA ASN A 156 3.60 -11.29 8.58
C ASN A 156 3.46 -11.66 10.06
N ALA A 157 3.87 -10.77 10.98
CA ALA A 157 3.67 -10.97 12.41
C ALA A 157 2.17 -10.97 12.79
N PHE A 158 1.39 -10.08 12.18
CA PHE A 158 -0.06 -10.03 12.36
C PHE A 158 -0.74 -11.26 11.76
N LEU A 159 -0.30 -11.71 10.58
CA LEU A 159 -0.85 -12.90 9.93
C LEU A 159 -0.61 -14.15 10.78
N ARG A 160 0.62 -14.34 11.29
CA ARG A 160 0.92 -15.42 12.24
C ARG A 160 0.11 -15.34 13.53
N THR A 161 -0.25 -14.14 13.97
CA THR A 161 -1.12 -13.96 15.15
C THR A 161 -2.54 -14.43 14.86
N TRP A 162 -3.08 -14.04 13.72
CA TRP A 162 -4.41 -14.46 13.29
C TRP A 162 -4.49 -15.97 13.01
N LEU A 163 -3.47 -16.56 12.38
CA LEU A 163 -3.44 -18.00 12.05
C LEU A 163 -3.53 -18.92 13.27
N ARG A 164 -3.18 -18.43 14.48
CA ARG A 164 -3.33 -19.20 15.73
C ARG A 164 -4.78 -19.27 16.22
N ASP A 165 -5.62 -18.34 15.81
CA ASP A 165 -7.05 -18.26 16.15
C ASP A 165 -7.80 -17.55 15.01
N PRO A 166 -8.09 -18.28 13.89
CA PRO A 166 -8.54 -17.68 12.63
C PRO A 166 -10.03 -17.30 12.63
N GLY A 167 -10.45 -16.51 13.62
CA GLY A 167 -11.81 -15.98 13.74
C GLY A 167 -12.02 -14.68 12.95
N ALA A 168 -13.23 -14.47 12.44
CA ALA A 168 -13.60 -13.26 11.69
C ALA A 168 -13.44 -11.98 12.55
N ASP A 169 -14.02 -11.97 13.75
CA ASP A 169 -13.91 -10.82 14.67
C ASP A 169 -12.45 -10.54 15.08
N HIS A 170 -11.65 -11.58 15.24
CA HIS A 170 -10.22 -11.45 15.52
C HIS A 170 -9.49 -10.81 14.33
N GLY A 171 -9.76 -11.30 13.11
CA GLY A 171 -9.23 -10.74 11.87
C GLY A 171 -9.53 -9.24 11.74
N GLU A 172 -10.79 -8.83 11.97
CA GLU A 172 -11.20 -7.42 11.88
C GLU A 172 -10.57 -6.53 12.97
N ARG A 173 -10.33 -7.06 14.17
CA ARG A 173 -9.53 -6.34 15.20
C ARG A 173 -8.08 -6.19 14.77
N LEU A 174 -7.50 -7.19 14.12
CA LEU A 174 -6.12 -7.15 13.64
C LEU A 174 -5.96 -6.22 12.44
N VAL A 175 -6.91 -6.15 11.51
CA VAL A 175 -6.91 -5.19 10.39
C VAL A 175 -6.82 -3.75 10.89
N ARG A 176 -7.63 -3.39 11.90
CA ARG A 176 -7.58 -2.06 12.52
C ARG A 176 -6.27 -1.81 13.26
N SER A 177 -5.73 -2.83 13.91
CA SER A 177 -4.48 -2.73 14.66
C SER A 177 -3.26 -2.65 13.75
N LEU A 178 -3.29 -3.33 12.60
CA LEU A 178 -2.28 -3.29 11.54
C LEU A 178 -2.16 -1.88 10.98
N HIS A 179 -3.29 -1.24 10.63
CA HIS A 179 -3.31 0.14 10.18
C HIS A 179 -2.63 1.09 11.16
N ARG A 180 -3.02 1.04 12.45
CA ARG A 180 -2.39 1.86 13.49
C ARG A 180 -0.89 1.57 13.64
N ARG A 181 -0.49 0.30 13.52
CA ARG A 181 0.92 -0.10 13.63
C ARG A 181 1.75 0.42 12.46
N VAL A 182 1.22 0.37 11.23
CA VAL A 182 1.87 0.92 10.05
C VAL A 182 1.96 2.45 10.13
N ALA A 183 0.92 3.13 10.61
CA ALA A 183 0.97 4.57 10.86
C ALA A 183 2.05 4.95 11.89
N TRP A 184 2.10 4.22 13.01
CA TRP A 184 3.16 4.38 14.01
C TRP A 184 4.55 4.12 13.41
N LEU A 185 4.70 3.07 12.60
CA LEU A 185 5.95 2.76 11.91
C LEU A 185 6.39 3.94 11.03
N CYS A 186 5.50 4.51 10.22
CA CYS A 186 5.81 5.69 9.41
C CYS A 186 6.31 6.85 10.28
N SER A 187 5.64 7.14 11.40
CA SER A 187 6.07 8.20 12.32
C SER A 187 7.45 7.95 12.94
N ALA A 188 7.80 6.69 13.23
CA ALA A 188 9.12 6.31 13.76
C ALA A 188 10.25 6.56 12.74
N PHE A 189 9.94 6.57 11.45
CA PHE A 189 10.85 6.93 10.36
C PHE A 189 10.75 8.41 9.93
N GLY A 190 10.05 9.26 10.71
CA GLY A 190 9.83 10.67 10.37
C GLY A 190 8.87 10.90 9.20
N VAL A 191 8.18 9.85 8.74
CA VAL A 191 7.15 9.93 7.70
C VAL A 191 5.81 10.18 8.38
N VAL A 192 5.50 11.45 8.59
CA VAL A 192 4.19 11.88 9.08
C VAL A 192 3.23 12.05 7.90
N ALA A 193 1.96 11.67 8.10
CA ALA A 193 0.90 12.11 7.20
C ALA A 193 0.97 13.64 7.10
N HIS A 194 1.19 14.17 5.90
CA HIS A 194 0.80 15.54 5.63
C HIS A 194 -0.72 15.58 5.84
N GLU A 195 -1.18 16.20 6.92
CA GLU A 195 -2.54 16.75 6.89
C GLU A 195 -2.61 17.60 5.61
N PRO A 196 -3.69 17.52 4.80
CA PRO A 196 -3.90 18.53 3.78
C PRO A 196 -3.75 19.86 4.51
N ALA A 197 -2.81 20.70 4.08
CA ALA A 197 -2.49 21.94 4.75
C ALA A 197 -3.82 22.58 5.13
N ARG A 198 -4.13 22.63 6.44
CA ARG A 198 -5.22 23.50 6.88
C ARG A 198 -4.86 24.84 6.25
N PRO A 199 -5.79 25.53 5.54
CA PRO A 199 -5.50 26.88 5.11
C PRO A 199 -4.97 27.57 6.35
N PHE A 200 -3.73 28.04 6.25
CA PHE A 200 -3.05 28.70 7.35
C PHE A 200 -3.96 29.88 7.67
N ALA A 201 -4.83 29.72 8.68
CA ALA A 201 -5.50 30.84 9.28
C ALA A 201 -4.36 31.55 9.99
N ALA A 202 -3.68 32.43 9.25
CA ALA A 202 -2.71 33.33 9.83
C ALA A 202 -3.46 33.97 10.98
N ASP A 203 -3.01 33.69 12.20
CA ASP A 203 -3.53 34.36 13.37
C ASP A 203 -3.06 35.82 13.29
N ILE A 204 -3.84 36.62 12.58
CA ILE A 204 -3.63 38.04 12.36
C ILE A 204 -4.01 38.86 13.60
N SER A 205 -4.22 38.23 14.76
CA SER A 205 -4.42 38.92 16.03
C SER A 205 -3.22 39.77 16.45
N PHE A 206 -2.04 39.56 15.85
CA PHE A 206 -0.85 40.40 16.03
C PHE A 206 -0.82 41.64 15.12
N VAL A 207 -1.72 41.77 14.14
CA VAL A 207 -1.78 42.96 13.28
C VAL A 207 -2.47 44.09 14.07
N PRO A 208 -1.78 45.21 14.38
CA PRO A 208 -2.40 46.34 15.06
C PRO A 208 -3.57 46.87 14.22
N ALA A 209 -4.67 47.25 14.87
CA ALA A 209 -5.94 47.69 14.24
C ALA A 209 -5.83 48.91 13.27
N GLY A 210 -4.62 49.43 13.03
CA GLY A 210 -4.33 50.53 12.11
C GLY A 210 -3.79 50.12 10.73
N VAL A 211 -3.54 48.83 10.47
CA VAL A 211 -3.07 48.40 9.14
C VAL A 211 -4.25 48.38 8.17
N ARG A 212 -4.27 49.34 7.23
CA ARG A 212 -5.24 49.35 6.12
C ARG A 212 -4.69 48.52 4.97
N PHE A 213 -5.43 47.47 4.60
CA PHE A 213 -5.19 46.77 3.35
C PHE A 213 -5.65 47.67 2.19
N GLY A 214 -4.71 48.14 1.38
CA GLY A 214 -5.02 48.80 0.12
C GLY A 214 -5.46 47.76 -0.89
N GLN A 215 -6.77 47.57 -1.05
CA GLN A 215 -7.32 46.92 -2.23
C GLN A 215 -7.50 48.03 -3.28
N GLU A 216 -6.55 48.14 -4.21
CA GLU A 216 -6.75 48.96 -5.41
C GLU A 216 -7.74 48.22 -6.33
N ASP A 217 -9.03 48.36 -6.02
CA ASP A 217 -10.12 48.04 -6.93
C ASP A 217 -10.32 49.24 -7.85
N ASP A 218 -9.74 49.18 -9.06
CA ASP A 218 -10.37 49.75 -10.26
C ASP A 218 -9.70 49.23 -11.54
N ALA A 219 -10.11 48.02 -11.97
CA ALA A 219 -10.47 47.73 -13.36
C ALA A 219 -10.89 46.27 -13.55
N ALA A 220 -12.12 46.10 -14.05
CA ALA A 220 -12.66 44.93 -14.74
C ALA A 220 -13.09 43.71 -13.91
N ALA A 221 -14.39 43.70 -13.63
CA ALA A 221 -15.20 42.50 -13.59
C ALA A 221 -14.99 41.63 -14.85
N SER A 222 -15.05 40.30 -14.64
CA SER A 222 -15.02 39.20 -15.62
C SER A 222 -13.66 38.79 -16.21
N SER A 223 -12.89 38.02 -15.45
CA SER A 223 -12.09 36.93 -16.02
C SER A 223 -11.94 35.83 -14.98
N SER A 224 -11.88 34.56 -15.41
CA SER A 224 -11.50 33.45 -14.53
C SER A 224 -10.05 33.67 -14.08
N GLY A 225 -9.86 34.30 -12.92
CA GLY A 225 -8.57 34.81 -12.46
C GLY A 225 -7.80 33.82 -11.58
N ALA A 226 -6.51 33.70 -11.84
CA ALA A 226 -5.55 32.82 -11.16
C ALA A 226 -5.52 33.00 -9.63
N ALA A 227 -5.13 31.93 -8.92
CA ALA A 227 -4.96 31.93 -7.47
C ALA A 227 -4.05 33.09 -7.02
N PRO A 228 -4.38 33.80 -5.93
CA PRO A 228 -3.58 34.93 -5.47
C PRO A 228 -2.19 34.46 -5.02
N ILE A 229 -1.15 35.18 -5.46
CA ILE A 229 0.23 34.97 -5.03
C ILE A 229 0.49 35.87 -3.83
N VAL A 230 0.86 35.26 -2.69
CA VAL A 230 1.26 35.98 -1.48
C VAL A 230 2.78 36.06 -1.43
N VAL A 231 3.32 37.27 -1.34
CA VAL A 231 4.76 37.53 -1.23
C VAL A 231 5.07 38.03 0.18
N VAL A 232 5.96 37.34 0.88
CA VAL A 232 6.39 37.71 2.23
C VAL A 232 7.65 38.55 2.13
N VAL A 233 7.59 39.76 2.68
CA VAL A 233 8.70 40.73 2.64
C VAL A 233 9.24 40.93 4.06
N PRO A 234 10.54 40.78 4.28
CA PRO A 234 11.14 41.04 5.60
C PRO A 234 10.96 42.52 5.98
N GLU A 235 10.87 42.79 7.29
CA GLU A 235 10.69 44.16 7.78
C GLU A 235 11.78 45.11 7.25
N GLY A 236 11.35 46.23 6.66
CA GLY A 236 12.21 47.22 6.01
C GLY A 236 12.42 47.02 4.51
N GLY A 237 11.90 45.93 3.91
CA GLY A 237 11.88 45.75 2.46
C GLY A 237 10.70 46.46 1.79
N ASP A 238 10.85 46.82 0.51
CA ASP A 238 9.77 47.42 -0.29
C ASP A 238 8.81 46.32 -0.79
N PRO A 239 7.52 46.35 -0.39
CA PRO A 239 6.53 45.38 -0.84
C PRO A 239 6.30 45.36 -2.35
N ALA A 240 6.41 46.50 -3.03
CA ALA A 240 6.19 46.60 -4.46
C ALA A 240 7.32 45.91 -5.24
N GLU A 241 8.57 46.17 -4.84
CA GLU A 241 9.76 45.55 -5.44
C GLU A 241 9.74 44.02 -5.27
N ALA A 242 9.38 43.54 -4.08
CA ALA A 242 9.29 42.12 -3.80
C ALA A 242 8.17 41.43 -4.61
N ALA A 243 7.01 42.09 -4.76
CA ALA A 243 5.91 41.58 -5.57
C ALA A 243 6.30 41.48 -7.06
N GLU A 244 6.98 42.50 -7.59
CA GLU A 244 7.46 42.50 -8.97
C GLU A 244 8.52 41.41 -9.22
N GLN A 245 9.45 41.23 -8.28
CA GLN A 245 10.48 40.19 -8.36
C GLN A 245 9.87 38.78 -8.33
N ALA A 246 8.89 38.54 -7.45
CA ALA A 246 8.20 37.26 -7.37
C ALA A 246 7.38 36.97 -8.64
N ALA A 247 6.64 37.96 -9.17
CA ALA A 247 5.89 37.83 -10.41
C ALA A 247 6.81 37.49 -11.59
N ARG A 248 7.98 38.13 -11.66
CA ARG A 248 8.99 37.87 -12.69
C ARG A 248 9.58 36.47 -12.59
N SER A 249 9.94 36.00 -11.39
CA SER A 249 10.44 34.63 -11.19
C SER A 249 9.41 33.57 -11.55
N VAL A 250 8.14 33.77 -11.22
CA VAL A 250 7.04 32.86 -11.62
C VAL A 250 6.87 32.85 -13.13
N TYR A 251 6.92 34.02 -13.78
CA TYR A 251 6.81 34.11 -15.24
C TYR A 251 7.97 33.43 -15.98
N GLU A 252 9.20 33.58 -15.47
CA GLU A 252 10.39 32.92 -16.01
C GLU A 252 10.32 31.39 -15.82
N ALA A 253 9.86 30.92 -14.65
CA ALA A 253 9.68 29.50 -14.37
C ALA A 253 8.60 28.81 -15.23
N LEU A 254 7.62 29.57 -15.74
CA LEU A 254 6.56 29.06 -16.60
C LEU A 254 6.92 29.06 -18.09
N ARG A 255 8.05 29.68 -18.49
CA ARG A 255 8.52 29.76 -19.88
C ARG A 255 9.69 28.82 -20.22
N GLY A 256 10.28 28.14 -19.24
CA GLY A 256 11.30 27.11 -19.41
C GLY A 256 10.73 25.71 -19.31
#